data_AF-A0A5S3PUX0-F1
#
_entry.id   AF-A0A5S3PUX0-F1
#
_cell.length_a   1.000
_cell.length_b   1.000
_cell.length_c   1.000
_cell.angle_alpha   90.00
_cell.angle_beta   90.00
_cell.angle_gamma   90.00
#
_symmetry.space_group_name_H-M   'P 1'
#
loop_
_entity.id
_entity.type
_entity.pdbx_description
1 polymer ?
#
loop_
_entity_poly.entity_id
_entity_poly.type
_entity_poly.pdbx_seq_one_letter_code
_entity_poly.pdbx_strand_id
1 'polypeptide(L)'
;MAHSFKLDKNVIVKVGDLLPRLKHSVEPIKLINWLENFDEDEIDLAIDLLSVYEYIPFNEFMFRLNDLLNEIFKIIPKGEKIVIFPYGKVGKSGTLVTYPLKNTNAFRRREKDITLTHDFIKVKDPNNFNHIIFLDDFIGSGKTFFKEFSKPKSVQEWISKNCIENVYILSTIIMVEGKAFILKKFPFIQIFSEERNMIFDNALSPLKIIGNAKKIEDIVKKHGNKLPVFGHPPYVAPYGYDDSQSLVSFFHCTPNNTLSIIWGKSKNWKPLFPRRANIRMDEARQFKKEIAFYIGICNRLGIDLYTGRSIIYKKKDKHVRNILHNTKQDHSVIALLFLKNNGYDNLIICHLLGITRNELRLIYIEAKKLKFINKRYELTVNGVNFLKELKKKTKPENFRKETKYSLRVKHELYIPKTFDGLT
;
A
#
# COMPACT_ATOMS: atom_id res chain seq x y z
N MET A 1 -12.47 4.02 -31.92
CA MET A 1 -11.97 5.40 -31.88
C MET A 1 -11.57 5.70 -30.45
N ALA A 2 -10.33 6.14 -30.22
CA ALA A 2 -9.89 6.53 -28.88
C ALA A 2 -10.57 7.87 -28.52
N HIS A 3 -11.41 7.85 -27.50
CA HIS A 3 -12.05 9.05 -26.97
C HIS A 3 -10.97 10.04 -26.50
N SER A 4 -11.01 11.31 -26.91
CA SER A 4 -10.12 12.32 -26.35
C SER A 4 -10.76 12.85 -25.07
N PHE A 5 -10.38 12.31 -23.92
CA PHE A 5 -10.76 12.87 -22.62
C PHE A 5 -10.30 14.33 -22.56
N LYS A 6 -11.26 15.27 -22.51
CA LYS A 6 -10.94 16.69 -22.35
C LYS A 6 -10.79 17.00 -20.87
N LEU A 7 -9.55 17.26 -20.46
CA LEU A 7 -9.24 17.76 -19.13
C LEU A 7 -9.75 19.20 -19.01
N ASP A 8 -11.00 19.38 -18.60
CA ASP A 8 -11.56 20.71 -18.35
C ASP A 8 -11.27 21.20 -16.91
N LYS A 9 -11.52 22.48 -16.67
CA LYS A 9 -11.24 23.13 -15.39
C LYS A 9 -12.04 22.52 -14.24
N ASN A 10 -13.26 22.05 -14.48
CA ASN A 10 -14.15 21.49 -13.47
C ASN A 10 -13.67 20.10 -13.05
N VAL A 11 -13.27 19.26 -14.00
CA VAL A 11 -12.67 17.94 -13.74
C VAL A 11 -11.39 18.07 -12.94
N ILE A 12 -10.53 19.06 -13.24
CA ILE A 12 -9.30 19.33 -12.46
C ILE A 12 -9.61 19.65 -11.00
N VAL A 13 -10.63 20.49 -10.75
CA VAL A 13 -11.04 20.85 -9.38
C VAL A 13 -11.55 19.61 -8.64
N LYS A 14 -12.48 18.85 -9.24
CA LYS A 14 -13.01 17.62 -8.63
C LYS A 14 -11.92 16.58 -8.36
N VAL A 15 -10.97 16.41 -9.27
CA VAL A 15 -9.76 15.56 -9.05
C VAL A 15 -8.94 16.08 -7.87
N GLY A 16 -8.77 17.40 -7.76
CA GLY A 16 -8.11 18.04 -6.62
C GLY A 16 -8.75 17.67 -5.29
N ASP A 17 -10.08 17.66 -5.22
CA ASP A 17 -10.85 17.35 -4.01
C ASP A 17 -10.81 15.85 -3.64
N LEU A 18 -10.69 14.97 -4.64
CA LEU A 18 -10.53 13.53 -4.41
C LEU A 18 -9.15 13.16 -3.84
N LEU A 19 -8.09 13.93 -4.08
CA LEU A 19 -6.75 13.58 -3.63
C LEU A 19 -6.63 13.53 -2.10
N PRO A 20 -7.10 14.54 -1.33
CA PRO A 20 -7.20 14.44 0.13
C PRO A 20 -8.09 13.28 0.59
N ARG A 21 -9.21 13.03 -0.11
CA ARG A 21 -10.13 11.93 0.24
C ARG A 21 -9.47 10.55 0.12
N LEU A 22 -8.62 10.40 -0.89
CA LEU A 22 -7.78 9.23 -1.11
C LEU A 22 -6.47 9.30 -0.29
N LYS A 23 -6.31 10.29 0.59
CA LYS A 23 -5.13 10.49 1.47
C LYS A 23 -3.84 10.60 0.68
N HIS A 24 -3.90 11.20 -0.50
CA HIS A 24 -2.80 11.35 -1.45
C HIS A 24 -2.11 10.03 -1.82
N SER A 25 -2.83 8.91 -1.70
CA SER A 25 -2.28 7.57 -2.00
C SER A 25 -2.07 7.28 -3.48
N VAL A 26 -2.58 8.17 -4.34
CA VAL A 26 -2.43 8.12 -5.80
C VAL A 26 -2.01 9.48 -6.31
N GLU A 27 -1.19 9.47 -7.36
CA GLU A 27 -0.84 10.71 -8.06
C GLU A 27 -2.03 11.23 -8.88
N PRO A 28 -2.14 12.55 -9.09
CA PRO A 28 -3.21 13.14 -9.91
C PRO A 28 -3.28 12.51 -11.31
N ILE A 29 -2.12 12.24 -11.92
CA ILE A 29 -2.04 11.62 -13.24
C ILE A 29 -2.59 10.19 -13.25
N LYS A 30 -2.41 9.43 -12.15
CA LYS A 30 -2.94 8.06 -12.04
C LYS A 30 -4.46 8.09 -11.89
N LEU A 31 -4.98 9.05 -11.13
CA LEU A 31 -6.41 9.27 -10.99
C LEU A 31 -7.05 9.70 -12.33
N ILE A 32 -6.44 10.64 -13.05
CA ILE A 32 -6.88 11.04 -14.39
C ILE A 32 -6.89 9.83 -15.35
N ASN A 33 -5.80 9.07 -15.39
CA ASN A 33 -5.71 7.85 -16.21
C ASN A 33 -6.79 6.81 -15.86
N TRP A 34 -7.25 6.78 -14.61
CA TRP A 34 -8.35 5.91 -14.21
C TRP A 34 -9.71 6.44 -14.68
N LEU A 35 -9.93 7.76 -14.60
CA LEU A 35 -11.14 8.42 -15.11
C LEU A 35 -11.25 8.31 -16.64
N GLU A 36 -10.12 8.32 -17.36
CA GLU A 36 -10.06 8.09 -18.82
C GLU A 36 -10.57 6.70 -19.26
N ASN A 37 -10.78 5.77 -18.32
CA ASN A 37 -11.37 4.47 -18.67
C ASN A 37 -12.90 4.55 -18.89
N PHE A 38 -13.56 5.62 -18.43
CA PHE A 38 -15.01 5.80 -18.48
C PHE A 38 -15.43 6.65 -19.68
N ASP A 39 -16.69 6.52 -20.09
CA ASP A 39 -17.27 7.40 -21.11
C ASP A 39 -17.48 8.82 -20.54
N GLU A 40 -17.56 9.85 -21.39
CA GLU A 40 -17.58 11.25 -20.97
C GLU A 40 -18.74 11.58 -20.00
N ASP A 41 -19.91 10.97 -20.24
CA ASP A 41 -21.12 11.11 -19.43
C ASP A 41 -21.06 10.32 -18.10
N GLU A 42 -20.04 9.48 -17.90
CA GLU A 42 -19.88 8.62 -16.72
C GLU A 42 -18.83 9.15 -15.73
N ILE A 43 -18.02 10.14 -16.13
CA ILE A 43 -16.90 10.66 -15.31
C ILE A 43 -17.39 11.15 -13.95
N ASP A 44 -18.50 11.89 -13.93
CA ASP A 44 -19.07 12.42 -12.68
C ASP A 44 -19.56 11.31 -11.75
N LEU A 45 -20.12 10.23 -12.30
CA LEU A 45 -20.53 9.05 -11.52
C LEU A 45 -19.31 8.30 -10.95
N ALA A 46 -18.20 8.25 -11.69
CA ALA A 46 -16.95 7.66 -11.21
C ALA A 46 -16.31 8.50 -10.09
N ILE A 47 -16.42 9.84 -10.17
CA ILE A 47 -15.99 10.77 -9.11
C ILE A 47 -16.87 10.59 -7.86
N ASP A 48 -18.19 10.53 -8.02
CA ASP A 48 -19.14 10.28 -6.94
C ASP A 48 -18.82 8.96 -6.22
N LEU A 49 -18.52 7.89 -6.98
CA LEU A 49 -18.07 6.62 -6.42
C LEU A 49 -16.78 6.77 -5.59
N LEU A 50 -15.79 7.52 -6.08
CA LEU A 50 -14.54 7.74 -5.35
C LEU A 50 -14.70 8.64 -4.11
N SER A 51 -15.71 9.49 -4.08
CA SER A 51 -15.98 10.36 -2.92
C SER A 51 -16.30 9.55 -1.65
N VAL A 52 -16.83 8.33 -1.81
CA VAL A 52 -17.13 7.40 -0.71
C VAL A 52 -16.10 6.27 -0.58
N TYR A 53 -15.06 6.25 -1.42
CA TYR A 53 -14.01 5.23 -1.43
C TYR A 53 -13.08 5.32 -0.22
N GLU A 54 -12.81 4.21 0.45
CA GLU A 54 -11.93 4.19 1.62
C GLU A 54 -10.54 3.64 1.27
N TYR A 55 -9.54 4.51 1.34
CA TYR A 55 -8.14 4.09 1.33
C TYR A 55 -7.57 4.10 2.75
N ILE A 56 -6.95 2.99 3.16
CA ILE A 56 -6.39 2.80 4.50
C ILE A 56 -4.86 2.79 4.42
N PRO A 57 -4.21 3.90 4.84
CA PRO A 57 -2.76 3.97 4.92
C PRO A 57 -2.22 3.12 6.08
N PHE A 58 -0.92 2.88 6.07
CA PHE A 58 -0.25 1.99 7.03
C PHE A 58 -0.46 2.39 8.50
N ASN A 59 -0.34 3.69 8.80
CA ASN A 59 -0.48 4.21 10.17
C ASN A 59 -1.89 3.96 10.72
N GLU A 60 -2.92 4.20 9.90
CA GLU A 60 -4.30 3.94 10.25
C GLU A 60 -4.57 2.45 10.39
N PHE A 61 -4.03 1.62 9.50
CA PHE A 61 -4.10 0.17 9.63
C PHE A 61 -3.52 -0.32 10.97
N MET A 62 -2.34 0.17 11.36
CA MET A 62 -1.74 -0.15 12.66
C MET A 62 -2.58 0.36 13.84
N PHE A 63 -3.13 1.56 13.72
CA PHE A 63 -3.98 2.14 14.77
C PHE A 63 -5.22 1.26 15.00
N ARG A 64 -5.91 0.86 13.93
CA ARG A 64 -7.06 -0.05 14.01
C ARG A 64 -6.71 -1.38 14.64
N LEU A 65 -5.60 -2.00 14.22
CA LEU A 65 -5.12 -3.24 14.85
C LEU A 65 -4.81 -3.08 16.33
N ASN A 66 -4.18 -1.96 16.72
CA ASN A 66 -3.85 -1.68 18.11
C ASN A 66 -5.12 -1.58 18.97
N ASP A 67 -6.12 -0.86 18.48
CA ASP A 67 -7.35 -0.59 19.23
C ASP A 67 -8.20 -1.86 19.35
N LEU A 68 -8.41 -2.56 18.24
CA LEU A 68 -9.13 -3.84 18.24
C LEU A 68 -8.43 -4.90 19.10
N LEU A 69 -7.09 -4.96 19.09
CA LEU A 69 -6.35 -5.86 19.98
C LEU A 69 -6.46 -5.44 21.45
N ASN A 70 -6.52 -4.14 21.75
CA ASN A 70 -6.79 -3.67 23.12
C ASN A 70 -8.19 -4.10 23.59
N GLU A 71 -9.20 -4.07 22.73
CA GLU A 71 -10.55 -4.57 23.08
C GLU A 71 -10.51 -6.06 23.44
N ILE A 72 -9.82 -6.89 22.67
CA ILE A 72 -9.61 -8.31 23.01
C ILE A 72 -8.91 -8.43 24.37
N PHE A 73 -7.88 -7.63 24.63
CA PHE A 73 -7.13 -7.67 25.89
C PHE A 73 -7.85 -7.08 27.11
N LYS A 74 -9.00 -6.42 26.93
CA LYS A 74 -9.89 -6.11 28.06
C LYS A 74 -10.61 -7.35 28.56
N ILE A 75 -10.83 -8.33 27.68
CA ILE A 75 -11.53 -9.58 27.97
C ILE A 75 -10.54 -10.63 28.48
N ILE A 76 -9.38 -10.76 27.82
CA ILE A 76 -8.37 -11.77 28.19
C ILE A 76 -7.56 -11.28 29.41
N PRO A 77 -7.61 -11.97 30.56
CA PRO A 77 -6.84 -11.60 31.75
C PRO A 77 -5.33 -11.57 31.49
N LYS A 78 -4.61 -10.73 32.26
CA LYS A 78 -3.15 -10.64 32.18
C LYS A 78 -2.51 -11.96 32.63
N GLY A 79 -1.46 -12.41 31.93
CA GLY A 79 -0.74 -13.64 32.26
C GLY A 79 -1.26 -14.89 31.54
N GLU A 80 -2.51 -14.89 31.09
CA GLU A 80 -3.05 -15.99 30.28
C GLU A 80 -2.39 -16.03 28.89
N LYS A 81 -2.11 -17.24 28.42
CA LYS A 81 -1.37 -17.47 27.17
C LYS A 81 -2.28 -17.43 25.96
N ILE A 82 -1.79 -16.79 24.90
CA ILE A 82 -2.54 -16.48 23.68
C ILE A 82 -1.78 -17.00 22.47
N VAL A 83 -2.44 -17.77 21.62
CA VAL A 83 -1.94 -18.03 20.27
C VAL A 83 -2.51 -16.98 19.33
N ILE A 84 -1.66 -16.28 18.58
CA ILE A 84 -2.11 -15.47 17.44
C ILE A 84 -1.76 -16.23 16.17
N PHE A 85 -2.78 -16.50 15.36
CA PHE A 85 -2.69 -17.28 14.13
C PHE A 85 -3.09 -16.42 12.92
N PRO A 86 -2.13 -15.88 12.15
CA PRO A 86 -2.44 -15.16 10.93
C PRO A 86 -2.99 -16.10 9.87
N TYR A 87 -4.18 -15.78 9.40
CA TYR A 87 -4.95 -16.54 8.45
C TYR A 87 -4.46 -16.30 7.02
N GLY A 88 -4.39 -17.37 6.21
CA GLY A 88 -3.93 -17.34 4.82
C GLY A 88 -2.57 -18.03 4.58
N LYS A 89 -2.32 -18.44 3.33
CA LYS A 89 -1.08 -19.14 2.95
C LYS A 89 0.16 -18.29 3.28
N VAL A 90 1.17 -18.92 3.87
CA VAL A 90 2.52 -18.36 4.05
C VAL A 90 3.02 -17.78 2.72
N GLY A 91 3.42 -16.50 2.69
CA GLY A 91 3.78 -15.78 1.47
C GLY A 91 2.67 -14.98 0.80
N LYS A 92 1.48 -14.83 1.41
CA LYS A 92 0.38 -13.93 0.98
C LYS A 92 0.06 -12.85 2.03
N SER A 93 -1.21 -12.43 2.18
CA SER A 93 -1.69 -11.34 3.06
C SER A 93 -1.29 -11.52 4.52
N GLY A 94 -1.29 -12.75 5.06
CA GLY A 94 -0.93 -13.03 6.45
C GLY A 94 0.46 -12.54 6.87
N THR A 95 1.44 -12.47 5.96
CA THR A 95 2.78 -11.92 6.26
C THR A 95 2.78 -10.39 6.33
N LEU A 96 1.82 -9.74 5.69
CA LEU A 96 1.72 -8.27 5.62
C LEU A 96 1.01 -7.67 6.85
N VAL A 97 0.25 -8.48 7.61
CA VAL A 97 -0.47 -8.04 8.82
C VAL A 97 0.32 -8.28 10.10
N THR A 98 1.16 -9.32 10.15
CA THR A 98 1.95 -9.67 11.34
C THR A 98 2.93 -8.56 11.74
N TYR A 99 3.58 -7.92 10.76
CA TYR A 99 4.51 -6.85 11.03
C TYR A 99 3.83 -5.61 11.64
N PRO A 100 2.75 -5.05 11.07
CA PRO A 100 1.91 -4.05 11.74
C PRO A 100 1.53 -4.45 13.17
N LEU A 101 0.99 -5.66 13.35
CA LEU A 101 0.51 -6.14 14.65
C LEU A 101 1.61 -6.14 15.72
N LYS A 102 2.79 -6.71 15.43
CA LYS A 102 3.94 -6.75 16.36
C LYS A 102 4.43 -5.36 16.80
N ASN A 103 4.13 -4.34 16.01
CA ASN A 103 4.55 -2.97 16.28
C ASN A 103 3.49 -2.12 16.97
N THR A 104 2.31 -2.68 17.24
CA THR A 104 1.32 -2.06 18.09
C THR A 104 1.78 -2.04 19.55
N ASN A 105 1.33 -1.04 20.30
CA ASN A 105 1.61 -0.98 21.73
C ASN A 105 0.90 -2.11 22.48
N ALA A 106 -0.34 -2.43 22.08
CA ALA A 106 -1.11 -3.54 22.63
C ALA A 106 -0.32 -4.85 22.60
N PHE A 107 0.22 -5.24 21.45
CA PHE A 107 1.01 -6.46 21.30
C PHE A 107 2.25 -6.46 22.20
N ARG A 108 3.05 -5.38 22.16
CA ARG A 108 4.31 -5.28 22.92
C ARG A 108 4.11 -5.40 24.42
N ARG A 109 3.02 -4.85 24.98
CA ARG A 109 2.71 -4.96 26.42
C ARG A 109 2.48 -6.41 26.87
N ARG A 110 2.06 -7.29 25.96
CA ARG A 110 1.73 -8.70 26.24
C ARG A 110 2.58 -9.68 25.43
N GLU A 111 3.72 -9.24 24.89
CA GLU A 111 4.55 -10.06 24.00
C GLU A 111 4.97 -11.39 24.66
N LYS A 112 5.25 -11.37 25.97
CA LYS A 112 5.57 -12.57 26.77
C LYS A 112 4.42 -13.60 26.91
N ASP A 113 3.19 -13.16 26.69
CA ASP A 113 1.99 -14.00 26.79
C ASP A 113 1.56 -14.52 25.41
N ILE A 114 2.15 -14.01 24.32
CA ILE A 114 1.70 -14.23 22.96
C ILE A 114 2.65 -15.16 22.22
N THR A 115 2.10 -16.23 21.64
CA THR A 115 2.76 -17.04 20.62
C THR A 115 2.17 -16.72 19.25
N LEU A 116 2.92 -15.99 18.42
CA LEU A 116 2.53 -15.69 17.04
C LEU A 116 3.10 -16.77 16.11
N THR A 117 2.24 -17.55 15.47
CA THR A 117 2.65 -18.63 14.55
C THR A 117 1.72 -18.74 13.35
N HIS A 118 2.27 -19.14 12.20
CA HIS A 118 1.50 -19.56 11.02
C HIS A 118 1.28 -21.07 10.97
N ASP A 119 1.83 -21.80 11.94
CA ASP A 119 1.81 -23.25 12.02
C ASP A 119 1.42 -23.64 13.44
N PHE A 120 0.14 -23.97 13.64
CA PHE A 120 -0.41 -24.33 14.94
C PHE A 120 0.12 -25.68 15.46
N ILE A 121 0.60 -26.55 14.56
CA ILE A 121 1.17 -27.85 14.93
C ILE A 121 2.51 -27.68 15.66
N LYS A 122 3.23 -26.58 15.39
CA LYS A 122 4.52 -26.26 16.02
C LYS A 122 4.41 -25.55 17.36
N VAL A 123 3.19 -25.28 17.84
CA VAL A 123 2.99 -24.69 19.17
C VAL A 123 3.41 -25.73 20.21
N LYS A 124 4.39 -25.36 21.05
CA LYS A 124 4.83 -26.17 22.18
C LYS A 124 3.81 -26.06 23.31
N ASP A 125 3.54 -27.17 23.99
CA ASP A 125 2.61 -27.26 25.11
C ASP A 125 1.26 -26.57 24.85
N PRO A 126 0.55 -26.95 23.77
CA PRO A 126 -0.66 -26.26 23.32
C PRO A 126 -1.78 -26.22 24.37
N ASN A 127 -1.80 -27.17 25.30
CA ASN A 127 -2.73 -27.23 26.42
C ASN A 127 -2.55 -26.08 27.44
N ASN A 128 -1.43 -25.35 27.39
CA ASN A 128 -1.18 -24.18 28.24
C ASN A 128 -1.84 -22.90 27.70
N PHE A 129 -2.49 -22.96 26.54
CA PHE A 129 -3.14 -21.81 25.91
C PHE A 129 -4.65 -21.86 26.11
N ASN A 130 -5.22 -20.79 26.65
CA ASN A 130 -6.66 -20.67 26.85
C ASN A 130 -7.35 -19.89 25.70
N HIS A 131 -6.55 -19.18 24.89
CA HIS A 131 -7.04 -18.24 23.87
C HIS A 131 -6.33 -18.42 22.53
N ILE A 132 -7.11 -18.34 21.46
CA ILE A 132 -6.59 -18.20 20.09
C ILE A 132 -7.22 -17.01 19.38
N ILE A 133 -6.38 -16.20 18.73
CA ILE A 133 -6.79 -15.06 17.91
C ILE A 133 -6.41 -15.32 16.45
N PHE A 134 -7.39 -15.48 15.59
CA PHE A 134 -7.21 -15.51 14.15
C PHE A 134 -7.01 -14.10 13.61
N LEU A 135 -5.95 -13.88 12.83
CA LEU A 135 -5.59 -12.55 12.33
C LEU A 135 -5.73 -12.47 10.80
N ASP A 136 -6.48 -11.50 10.29
CA ASP A 136 -6.55 -11.18 8.85
C ASP A 136 -6.57 -9.66 8.62
N ASP A 137 -6.26 -9.18 7.42
CA ASP A 137 -6.41 -7.74 7.10
C ASP A 137 -7.87 -7.36 6.84
N PHE A 138 -8.57 -8.18 6.07
CA PHE A 138 -9.91 -7.93 5.58
C PHE A 138 -10.73 -9.21 5.45
N ILE A 139 -11.96 -9.19 5.96
CA ILE A 139 -12.91 -10.29 5.81
C ILE A 139 -14.06 -9.86 4.90
N GLY A 140 -14.13 -10.47 3.71
CA GLY A 140 -15.23 -10.34 2.76
C GLY A 140 -16.43 -11.19 3.16
N SER A 141 -16.74 -12.23 2.39
CA SER A 141 -17.89 -13.11 2.67
C SER A 141 -17.71 -14.13 3.80
N GLY A 142 -16.54 -14.18 4.45
CA GLY A 142 -16.24 -15.17 5.49
C GLY A 142 -16.06 -16.62 5.01
N LYS A 143 -16.36 -16.93 3.74
CA LYS A 143 -16.24 -18.29 3.17
C LYS A 143 -14.81 -18.82 3.21
N THR A 144 -13.80 -17.95 3.05
CA THR A 144 -12.40 -18.37 3.18
C THR A 144 -12.11 -18.83 4.59
N PHE A 145 -12.56 -18.10 5.61
CA PHE A 145 -12.44 -18.49 7.03
C PHE A 145 -13.08 -19.84 7.30
N PHE A 146 -14.35 -20.00 6.92
CA PHE A 146 -15.08 -21.26 7.06
C PHE A 146 -14.33 -22.44 6.40
N LYS A 147 -13.81 -22.25 5.19
CA LYS A 147 -13.12 -23.32 4.45
C LYS A 147 -11.85 -23.82 5.12
N GLU A 148 -10.98 -23.00 5.69
CA GLU A 148 -9.79 -23.55 6.38
C GLU A 148 -10.10 -23.96 7.82
N PHE A 149 -11.02 -23.26 8.49
CA PHE A 149 -11.42 -23.59 9.85
C PHE A 149 -12.06 -24.98 9.92
N SER A 150 -12.84 -25.39 8.91
CA SER A 150 -13.57 -26.68 8.90
C SER A 150 -12.94 -27.81 8.08
N LYS A 151 -11.66 -27.71 7.68
CA LYS A 151 -10.97 -28.81 6.97
C LYS A 151 -10.68 -30.01 7.89
N PRO A 152 -10.47 -31.22 7.34
CA PRO A 152 -9.88 -32.32 8.10
C PRO A 152 -8.47 -31.94 8.61
N LYS A 153 -8.13 -32.32 9.85
CA LYS A 153 -6.88 -31.88 10.51
C LYS A 153 -6.75 -30.35 10.59
N SER A 154 -7.89 -29.66 10.71
CA SER A 154 -7.96 -28.20 10.81
C SER A 154 -7.47 -27.69 12.15
N VAL A 155 -7.30 -26.37 12.19
CA VAL A 155 -7.14 -25.62 13.43
C VAL A 155 -8.34 -25.83 14.38
N GLN A 156 -9.55 -26.11 13.88
CA GLN A 156 -10.71 -26.40 14.73
C GLN A 156 -10.54 -27.70 15.51
N GLU A 157 -10.12 -28.79 14.84
CA GLU A 157 -9.81 -30.06 15.53
C GLU A 157 -8.68 -29.87 16.55
N TRP A 158 -7.66 -29.07 16.20
CA TRP A 158 -6.56 -28.75 17.09
C TRP A 158 -7.01 -27.93 18.32
N ILE A 159 -7.89 -26.95 18.16
CA ILE A 159 -8.50 -26.18 19.26
C ILE A 159 -9.22 -27.13 20.23
N SER A 160 -10.10 -27.98 19.70
CA SER A 160 -10.87 -28.92 20.52
C SER A 160 -9.99 -29.93 21.24
N LYS A 161 -8.96 -30.48 20.56
CA LYS A 161 -8.04 -31.45 21.14
C LYS A 161 -7.22 -30.89 22.31
N ASN A 162 -6.85 -29.61 22.24
CA ASN A 162 -6.03 -28.95 23.25
C ASN A 162 -6.86 -28.12 24.24
N CYS A 163 -8.19 -28.29 24.26
CA CYS A 163 -9.11 -27.62 25.17
C CYS A 163 -8.98 -26.09 25.20
N ILE A 164 -8.75 -25.46 24.04
CA ILE A 164 -8.68 -24.00 23.95
C ILE A 164 -10.11 -23.44 24.00
N GLU A 165 -10.43 -22.75 25.08
CA GLU A 165 -11.80 -22.33 25.40
C GLU A 165 -12.28 -21.14 24.57
N ASN A 166 -11.39 -20.18 24.29
CA ASN A 166 -11.79 -18.89 23.75
C ASN A 166 -11.21 -18.65 22.36
N VAL A 167 -12.10 -18.39 21.40
CA VAL A 167 -11.75 -18.20 19.99
C VAL A 167 -12.15 -16.81 19.52
N TYR A 168 -11.16 -16.07 19.04
CA TYR A 168 -11.31 -14.69 18.56
C TYR A 168 -10.92 -14.57 17.09
N ILE A 169 -11.56 -13.66 16.37
CA ILE A 169 -11.10 -13.16 15.07
C ILE A 169 -10.77 -11.68 15.22
N LEU A 170 -9.57 -11.31 14.79
CA LEU A 170 -9.08 -9.95 14.70
C LEU A 170 -8.86 -9.60 13.22
N SER A 171 -9.63 -8.65 12.71
CA SER A 171 -9.42 -8.10 11.38
C SER A 171 -9.67 -6.60 11.36
N THR A 172 -8.95 -5.82 10.55
CA THR A 172 -9.21 -4.37 10.54
C THR A 172 -10.58 -4.03 9.98
N ILE A 173 -11.04 -4.78 8.97
CA ILE A 173 -12.36 -4.59 8.36
C ILE A 173 -13.04 -5.93 8.11
N ILE A 174 -14.35 -5.97 8.36
CA ILE A 174 -15.23 -7.06 8.00
C ILE A 174 -16.46 -6.52 7.27
N MET A 175 -16.89 -7.21 6.22
CA MET A 175 -18.21 -6.95 5.61
C MET A 175 -19.31 -7.53 6.50
N VAL A 176 -20.42 -6.81 6.68
CA VAL A 176 -21.52 -7.20 7.57
C VAL A 176 -22.04 -8.61 7.24
N GLU A 177 -22.17 -8.96 5.97
CA GLU A 177 -22.62 -10.26 5.51
C GLU A 177 -21.62 -11.37 5.86
N GLY A 178 -20.32 -11.07 5.79
CA GLY A 178 -19.26 -11.97 6.22
C GLY A 178 -19.28 -12.23 7.71
N LYS A 179 -19.49 -11.18 8.51
CA LYS A 179 -19.65 -11.30 9.98
C LYS A 179 -20.85 -12.20 10.30
N ALA A 180 -22.01 -11.91 9.70
CA ALA A 180 -23.23 -12.70 9.90
C ALA A 180 -23.04 -14.17 9.50
N PHE A 181 -22.37 -14.42 8.36
CA PHE A 181 -22.07 -15.78 7.90
C PHE A 181 -21.19 -16.56 8.90
N ILE A 182 -20.11 -15.94 9.40
CA ILE A 182 -19.20 -16.58 10.37
C ILE A 182 -19.95 -16.87 11.68
N LEU A 183 -20.65 -15.88 12.24
CA LEU A 183 -21.38 -16.05 13.50
C LEU A 183 -22.50 -17.09 13.41
N LYS A 184 -23.18 -17.18 12.25
CA LYS A 184 -24.18 -18.22 12.00
C LYS A 184 -23.56 -19.63 12.00
N LYS A 185 -22.33 -19.79 11.51
CA LYS A 185 -21.64 -21.08 11.43
C LYS A 185 -20.89 -21.44 12.71
N PHE A 186 -20.35 -20.45 13.39
CA PHE A 186 -19.53 -20.60 14.60
C PHE A 186 -19.95 -19.56 15.66
N PRO A 187 -21.09 -19.77 16.35
CA PRO A 187 -21.62 -18.80 17.31
C PRO A 187 -20.70 -18.54 18.51
N PHE A 188 -19.78 -19.45 18.80
CA PHE A 188 -18.80 -19.33 19.88
C PHE A 188 -17.62 -18.40 19.57
N ILE A 189 -17.45 -17.99 18.30
CA ILE A 189 -16.34 -17.10 17.90
C ILE A 189 -16.71 -15.65 18.18
N GLN A 190 -15.80 -14.92 18.84
CA GLN A 190 -15.92 -13.48 19.03
C GLN A 190 -15.13 -12.72 17.97
N ILE A 191 -15.77 -11.75 17.29
CA ILE A 191 -15.17 -11.03 16.16
C ILE A 191 -14.91 -9.57 16.54
N PHE A 192 -13.66 -9.15 16.35
CA PHE A 192 -13.15 -7.80 16.60
C PHE A 192 -12.70 -7.20 15.27
N SER A 193 -13.57 -6.35 14.72
CA SER A 193 -13.35 -5.70 13.43
C SER A 193 -14.28 -4.52 13.23
N GLU A 194 -13.88 -3.57 12.39
CA GLU A 194 -14.78 -2.52 11.94
C GLU A 194 -15.68 -3.01 10.80
N GLU A 195 -16.98 -2.77 10.92
CA GLU A 195 -17.95 -3.24 9.94
C GLU A 195 -18.08 -2.30 8.74
N ARG A 196 -18.32 -2.88 7.56
CA ARG A 196 -18.66 -2.16 6.34
C ARG A 196 -19.85 -2.84 5.64
N ASN A 197 -20.75 -2.03 5.10
CA ASN A 197 -21.87 -2.50 4.28
C ASN A 197 -21.46 -2.58 2.81
N MET A 198 -22.20 -3.36 2.03
CA MET A 198 -22.11 -3.33 0.57
C MET A 198 -22.39 -1.93 0.03
N ILE A 199 -21.62 -1.49 -0.97
CA ILE A 199 -21.80 -0.15 -1.54
C ILE A 199 -23.13 0.04 -2.27
N PHE A 200 -23.77 -1.03 -2.75
CA PHE A 200 -25.11 -0.97 -3.35
C PHE A 200 -26.21 -1.52 -2.43
N ASP A 201 -25.96 -1.54 -1.12
CA ASP A 201 -26.99 -1.91 -0.16
C ASP A 201 -28.21 -0.95 -0.24
N ASN A 202 -29.40 -1.55 -0.29
CA ASN A 202 -30.65 -0.82 -0.48
C ASN A 202 -31.02 0.09 0.69
N ALA A 203 -30.44 -0.10 1.88
CA ALA A 203 -30.75 0.65 3.10
C ALA A 203 -29.59 1.54 3.53
N LEU A 204 -28.39 0.97 3.63
CA LEU A 204 -27.22 1.49 4.32
C LEU A 204 -26.11 1.99 3.38
N SER A 205 -26.35 2.01 2.07
CA SER A 205 -25.37 2.49 1.10
C SER A 205 -25.02 3.97 1.32
N PRO A 206 -23.73 4.32 1.43
CA PRO A 206 -23.26 5.71 1.41
C PRO A 206 -23.65 6.48 0.13
N LEU A 207 -23.85 5.79 -1.00
CA LEU A 207 -24.20 6.42 -2.28
C LEU A 207 -25.61 7.04 -2.27
N LYS A 208 -26.46 6.68 -1.31
CA LYS A 208 -27.79 7.26 -1.18
C LYS A 208 -27.77 8.77 -0.94
N ILE A 209 -26.78 9.26 -0.20
CA ILE A 209 -26.62 10.69 0.08
C ILE A 209 -26.36 11.47 -1.23
N ILE A 210 -25.71 10.81 -2.20
CA ILE A 210 -25.35 11.38 -3.50
C ILE A 210 -26.51 11.26 -4.51
N GLY A 211 -27.43 10.29 -4.32
CA GLY A 211 -28.63 10.12 -5.16
C GLY A 211 -28.40 9.38 -6.49
N ASN A 212 -27.16 9.00 -6.82
CA ASN A 212 -26.79 8.35 -8.08
C ASN A 212 -26.52 6.84 -7.99
N ALA A 213 -26.89 6.19 -6.87
CA ALA A 213 -26.50 4.80 -6.58
C ALA A 213 -26.77 3.82 -7.73
N LYS A 214 -27.94 3.89 -8.37
CA LYS A 214 -28.30 2.98 -9.47
C LYS A 214 -27.43 3.19 -10.71
N LYS A 215 -27.23 4.43 -11.12
CA LYS A 215 -26.38 4.78 -12.27
C LYS A 215 -24.93 4.37 -12.02
N ILE A 216 -24.44 4.54 -10.79
CA ILE A 216 -23.10 4.10 -10.38
C ILE A 216 -22.98 2.57 -10.46
N GLU A 217 -24.01 1.84 -10.02
CA GLU A 217 -24.08 0.38 -10.14
C GLU A 217 -24.03 -0.07 -11.62
N ASP A 218 -24.74 0.63 -12.49
CA ASP A 218 -24.81 0.33 -13.92
C ASP A 218 -23.45 0.52 -14.62
N ILE A 219 -22.71 1.60 -14.32
CA ILE A 219 -21.36 1.79 -14.89
C ILE A 219 -20.36 0.76 -14.32
N VAL A 220 -20.51 0.37 -13.05
CA VAL A 220 -19.68 -0.67 -12.41
C VAL A 220 -19.89 -2.01 -13.09
N LYS A 221 -21.14 -2.38 -13.39
CA LYS A 221 -21.48 -3.56 -14.19
C LYS A 221 -20.93 -3.45 -15.60
N LYS A 222 -21.21 -2.35 -16.31
CA LYS A 222 -20.83 -2.12 -17.71
C LYS A 222 -19.33 -2.32 -17.93
N HIS A 223 -18.51 -1.73 -17.06
CA HIS A 223 -17.05 -1.81 -17.19
C HIS A 223 -16.47 -3.04 -16.51
N GLY A 224 -16.97 -3.39 -15.32
CA GLY A 224 -16.48 -4.53 -14.54
C GLY A 224 -16.68 -5.88 -15.24
N ASN A 225 -17.73 -6.03 -16.06
CA ASN A 225 -17.97 -7.22 -16.89
C ASN A 225 -16.96 -7.40 -18.04
N LYS A 226 -16.13 -6.39 -18.33
CA LYS A 226 -15.06 -6.45 -19.34
C LYS A 226 -13.70 -6.72 -18.71
N LEU A 227 -13.63 -6.82 -17.38
CA LEU A 227 -12.38 -6.97 -16.63
C LEU A 227 -12.19 -8.43 -16.20
N PRO A 228 -11.29 -9.18 -16.86
CA PRO A 228 -11.02 -10.55 -16.46
C PRO A 228 -10.31 -10.56 -15.11
N VAL A 229 -10.85 -11.36 -14.20
CA VAL A 229 -10.22 -11.72 -12.94
C VAL A 229 -9.30 -12.91 -13.18
N PHE A 230 -8.08 -12.83 -12.64
CA PHE A 230 -7.14 -13.95 -12.68
C PHE A 230 -7.74 -15.16 -11.95
N GLY A 231 -8.14 -16.16 -12.74
CA GLY A 231 -8.63 -17.48 -12.35
C GLY A 231 -8.40 -18.45 -13.51
N HIS A 232 -8.46 -19.75 -13.24
CA HIS A 232 -8.42 -20.79 -14.26
C HIS A 232 -9.71 -21.62 -14.15
N PRO A 233 -10.69 -21.42 -15.06
CA PRO A 233 -10.72 -20.45 -16.17
C PRO A 233 -10.87 -18.98 -15.70
N PRO A 234 -10.50 -17.99 -16.53
CA PRO A 234 -10.76 -16.58 -16.24
C PRO A 234 -12.26 -16.32 -16.11
N TYR A 235 -12.64 -15.49 -15.15
CA TYR A 235 -14.04 -15.09 -14.92
C TYR A 235 -14.12 -13.58 -14.69
N VAL A 236 -15.33 -13.03 -14.71
CA VAL A 236 -15.58 -11.61 -14.42
C VAL A 236 -16.30 -11.48 -13.08
N ALA A 237 -15.98 -10.44 -12.33
CA ALA A 237 -16.58 -10.18 -11.02
C ALA A 237 -16.71 -8.67 -10.80
N PRO A 238 -17.69 -8.01 -11.44
CA PRO A 238 -17.87 -6.55 -11.36
C PRO A 238 -17.95 -6.06 -9.90
N TYR A 239 -18.61 -6.84 -9.05
CA TYR A 239 -18.81 -6.57 -7.63
C TYR A 239 -17.72 -7.12 -6.71
N GLY A 240 -16.64 -7.63 -7.28
CA GLY A 240 -15.62 -8.34 -6.55
C GLY A 240 -16.04 -9.77 -6.19
N TYR A 241 -15.15 -10.47 -5.49
CA TYR A 241 -15.35 -11.87 -5.10
C TYR A 241 -16.62 -12.03 -4.27
N ASP A 242 -17.46 -12.99 -4.68
CA ASP A 242 -18.69 -13.35 -3.97
C ASP A 242 -19.65 -12.17 -3.79
N ASP A 243 -19.65 -11.25 -4.77
CA ASP A 243 -20.46 -10.04 -4.81
C ASP A 243 -20.42 -9.22 -3.52
N SER A 244 -19.24 -9.16 -2.88
CA SER A 244 -19.05 -8.45 -1.62
C SER A 244 -19.17 -6.94 -1.74
N GLN A 245 -19.06 -6.37 -2.95
CA GLN A 245 -19.33 -4.95 -3.22
C GLN A 245 -18.56 -4.00 -2.30
N SER A 246 -17.34 -4.38 -1.93
CA SER A 246 -16.51 -3.58 -1.03
C SER A 246 -15.95 -2.36 -1.77
N LEU A 247 -15.62 -1.33 -1.01
CA LEU A 247 -15.05 -0.09 -1.52
C LEU A 247 -13.81 0.35 -0.72
N VAL A 248 -12.97 -0.64 -0.37
CA VAL A 248 -11.79 -0.45 0.49
C VAL A 248 -10.50 -0.85 -0.23
N SER A 249 -9.45 -0.07 -0.06
CA SER A 249 -8.07 -0.50 -0.35
C SER A 249 -7.16 -0.25 0.83
N PHE A 250 -6.14 -1.08 0.97
CA PHE A 250 -5.07 -0.88 1.93
C PHE A 250 -3.80 -0.39 1.23
N PHE A 251 -2.85 0.08 2.02
CA PHE A 251 -1.52 0.48 1.55
C PHE A 251 -0.76 -0.66 0.85
N HIS A 252 -0.95 -1.91 1.29
CA HIS A 252 -0.23 -3.06 0.74
C HIS A 252 -0.97 -3.77 -0.40
N CYS A 253 -2.30 -3.77 -0.41
CA CYS A 253 -3.09 -4.44 -1.44
C CYS A 253 -4.52 -3.90 -1.55
N THR A 254 -5.22 -4.34 -2.59
CA THR A 254 -6.67 -4.15 -2.75
C THR A 254 -7.37 -5.50 -2.60
N PRO A 255 -8.29 -5.67 -1.63
CA PRO A 255 -9.12 -6.87 -1.52
C PRO A 255 -9.87 -7.15 -2.82
N ASN A 256 -10.02 -8.43 -3.21
CA ASN A 256 -10.74 -8.81 -4.42
C ASN A 256 -12.24 -8.71 -4.22
N ASN A 257 -12.69 -8.57 -2.98
CA ASN A 257 -14.04 -8.21 -2.61
C ASN A 257 -14.40 -6.78 -3.02
N THR A 258 -13.41 -5.96 -3.37
CA THR A 258 -13.62 -4.61 -3.90
C THR A 258 -14.13 -4.68 -5.34
N LEU A 259 -14.89 -3.67 -5.78
CA LEU A 259 -15.32 -3.53 -7.17
C LEU A 259 -14.15 -3.69 -8.16
N SER A 260 -14.32 -4.51 -9.20
CA SER A 260 -13.23 -4.86 -10.10
C SER A 260 -12.70 -3.68 -10.91
N ILE A 261 -13.52 -2.67 -11.16
CA ILE A 261 -13.12 -1.43 -11.84
C ILE A 261 -12.01 -0.66 -11.11
N ILE A 262 -11.81 -0.91 -9.80
CA ILE A 262 -10.78 -0.26 -9.00
C ILE A 262 -9.40 -0.92 -9.17
N TRP A 263 -9.36 -2.25 -9.24
CA TRP A 263 -8.12 -3.02 -9.14
C TRP A 263 -7.83 -3.94 -10.33
N GLY A 264 -8.85 -4.25 -11.14
CA GLY A 264 -8.79 -5.05 -12.33
C GLY A 264 -7.91 -4.39 -13.38
N LYS A 265 -7.12 -5.19 -14.09
CA LYS A 265 -6.20 -4.70 -15.13
C LYS A 265 -6.47 -5.45 -16.42
N SER A 266 -6.67 -4.72 -17.50
CA SER A 266 -6.72 -5.26 -18.86
C SER A 266 -5.82 -4.42 -19.77
N LYS A 267 -5.72 -4.76 -21.06
CA LYS A 267 -5.00 -3.93 -22.03
C LYS A 267 -5.62 -2.52 -22.16
N ASN A 268 -6.93 -2.41 -21.93
CA ASN A 268 -7.71 -1.20 -22.14
C ASN A 268 -8.23 -0.60 -20.82
N TRP A 269 -7.77 -1.09 -19.67
CA TRP A 269 -8.22 -0.61 -18.37
C TRP A 269 -7.05 -0.40 -17.42
N LYS A 270 -6.86 0.85 -17.01
CA LYS A 270 -5.80 1.29 -16.10
C LYS A 270 -6.37 1.33 -14.66
N PRO A 271 -6.03 0.39 -13.75
CA PRO A 271 -6.56 0.40 -12.39
C PRO A 271 -6.01 1.55 -11.55
N LEU A 272 -6.83 2.07 -10.63
CA LEU A 272 -6.42 3.05 -9.64
C LEU A 272 -5.57 2.40 -8.54
N PHE A 273 -6.06 1.29 -7.98
CA PHE A 273 -5.39 0.54 -6.92
C PHE A 273 -5.24 -0.93 -7.33
N PRO A 274 -4.14 -1.31 -8.02
CA PRO A 274 -3.96 -2.69 -8.48
C PRO A 274 -3.84 -3.68 -7.30
N ARG A 275 -4.39 -4.89 -7.50
CA ARG A 275 -4.52 -5.94 -6.47
C ARG A 275 -3.19 -6.54 -5.99
N ARG A 276 -2.25 -6.83 -6.91
CA ARG A 276 -1.01 -7.54 -6.54
C ARG A 276 0.03 -6.58 -5.97
N ALA A 277 0.54 -6.88 -4.77
CA ALA A 277 1.65 -6.17 -4.13
C ALA A 277 2.87 -6.10 -5.06
N ASN A 278 3.18 -7.16 -5.82
CA ASN A 278 4.28 -7.16 -6.80
C ASN A 278 4.13 -6.07 -7.87
N ILE A 279 2.91 -5.70 -8.28
CA ILE A 279 2.70 -4.60 -9.23
C ILE A 279 3.00 -3.25 -8.56
N ARG A 280 2.63 -3.08 -7.28
CA ARG A 280 3.00 -1.89 -6.49
C ARG A 280 4.51 -1.87 -6.17
N MET A 281 5.14 -3.03 -6.02
CA MET A 281 6.60 -3.19 -5.82
C MET A 281 7.38 -3.01 -7.13
N ASP A 282 6.81 -3.36 -8.28
CA ASP A 282 7.37 -3.08 -9.61
C ASP A 282 7.22 -1.59 -9.93
N GLU A 283 6.08 -0.97 -9.61
CA GLU A 283 5.90 0.50 -9.60
C GLU A 283 6.93 1.15 -8.66
N ALA A 284 7.17 0.58 -7.47
CA ALA A 284 8.21 1.02 -6.56
C ALA A 284 9.63 0.82 -7.10
N ARG A 285 9.89 -0.25 -7.86
CA ARG A 285 11.19 -0.52 -8.50
C ARG A 285 11.42 0.41 -9.69
N GLN A 286 10.38 0.69 -10.47
CA GLN A 286 10.35 1.70 -11.52
C GLN A 286 10.60 3.08 -10.90
N PHE A 287 9.98 3.37 -9.76
CA PHE A 287 10.19 4.58 -8.98
C PHE A 287 11.61 4.65 -8.39
N LYS A 288 12.19 3.55 -7.89
CA LYS A 288 13.61 3.49 -7.52
C LYS A 288 14.51 3.82 -8.71
N LYS A 289 14.19 3.33 -9.92
CA LYS A 289 14.91 3.68 -11.16
C LYS A 289 14.75 5.15 -11.53
N GLU A 290 13.57 5.73 -11.32
CA GLU A 290 13.33 7.17 -11.53
C GLU A 290 14.07 8.02 -10.49
N ILE A 291 14.06 7.63 -9.22
CA ILE A 291 14.88 8.26 -8.18
C ILE A 291 16.36 8.15 -8.52
N ALA A 292 16.86 6.97 -8.92
CA ALA A 292 18.23 6.79 -9.36
C ALA A 292 18.58 7.66 -10.59
N PHE A 293 17.61 7.88 -11.48
CA PHE A 293 17.74 8.78 -12.62
C PHE A 293 17.83 10.25 -12.19
N TYR A 294 16.93 10.72 -11.31
CA TYR A 294 17.00 12.08 -10.76
C TYR A 294 18.28 12.30 -9.95
N ILE A 295 18.75 11.28 -9.24
CA ILE A 295 20.06 11.26 -8.55
C ILE A 295 21.20 11.43 -9.55
N GLY A 296 21.18 10.70 -10.67
CA GLY A 296 22.17 10.83 -11.75
C GLY A 296 22.20 12.23 -12.37
N ILE A 297 21.05 12.90 -12.48
CA ILE A 297 20.93 14.29 -12.96
C ILE A 297 21.47 15.28 -11.94
N CYS A 298 21.15 15.13 -10.64
CA CYS A 298 21.68 16.00 -9.59
C CYS A 298 23.21 15.98 -9.55
N ASN A 299 23.80 14.79 -9.74
CA ASN A 299 25.25 14.60 -9.80
C ASN A 299 25.87 15.19 -11.06
N ARG A 300 25.18 15.13 -12.20
CA ARG A 300 25.63 15.73 -13.48
C ARG A 300 25.54 17.26 -13.48
N LEU A 301 24.54 17.80 -12.81
CA LEU A 301 24.25 19.24 -12.73
C LEU A 301 24.96 19.97 -11.57
N GLY A 302 25.74 19.26 -10.74
CA GLY A 302 26.49 19.87 -9.63
C GLY A 302 25.60 20.54 -8.58
N ILE A 303 24.47 19.92 -8.23
CA ILE A 303 23.54 20.44 -7.24
C ILE A 303 24.00 20.01 -5.84
N ASP A 304 24.54 20.95 -5.06
CA ASP A 304 24.93 20.78 -3.66
C ASP A 304 23.72 21.06 -2.74
N LEU A 305 23.39 20.07 -1.91
CA LEU A 305 22.21 20.00 -1.05
C LEU A 305 22.27 20.89 0.19
N TYR A 306 23.41 21.51 0.51
CA TYR A 306 23.53 22.32 1.72
C TYR A 306 23.04 23.77 1.58
N THR A 307 22.90 24.32 0.36
CA THR A 307 22.55 25.75 0.19
C THR A 307 21.44 26.07 -0.82
N GLY A 308 20.98 25.10 -1.60
CA GLY A 308 19.93 25.33 -2.62
C GLY A 308 20.36 26.19 -3.82
N ARG A 309 21.65 26.59 -3.92
CA ARG A 309 22.19 27.33 -5.08
C ARG A 309 23.16 26.47 -5.90
N SER A 310 23.18 26.72 -7.21
CA SER A 310 24.01 26.00 -8.19
C SER A 310 25.50 26.26 -7.94
N ILE A 311 26.32 25.19 -7.92
CA ILE A 311 27.78 25.32 -7.93
C ILE A 311 28.29 24.86 -9.30
N ILE A 312 28.17 25.74 -10.29
CA ILE A 312 29.21 25.84 -11.32
C ILE A 312 29.91 27.17 -11.04
N TYR A 313 30.98 27.15 -10.25
CA TYR A 313 31.86 28.34 -10.23
C TYR A 313 32.69 28.41 -11.52
N LYS A 314 32.89 29.65 -11.96
CA LYS A 314 33.61 30.04 -13.16
C LYS A 314 35.10 29.67 -13.07
N LYS A 315 35.61 29.15 -14.17
CA LYS A 315 36.99 28.77 -14.50
C LYS A 315 38.06 29.77 -14.02
N LYS A 316 39.12 29.27 -13.40
CA LYS A 316 40.51 29.75 -13.59
C LYS A 316 41.44 28.54 -13.61
N ASP A 317 41.44 27.87 -14.76
CA ASP A 317 42.60 27.31 -15.47
C ASP A 317 42.20 26.16 -16.38
N LYS A 318 42.98 25.94 -17.45
CA LYS A 318 42.56 25.15 -18.61
C LYS A 318 42.47 23.63 -18.36
N HIS A 319 42.95 23.06 -17.25
CA HIS A 319 43.17 21.60 -17.19
C HIS A 319 42.79 20.79 -15.94
N VAL A 320 41.99 21.25 -14.96
CA VAL A 320 41.46 20.33 -13.92
C VAL A 320 40.03 20.71 -13.51
N ARG A 321 39.08 19.78 -13.67
CA ARG A 321 37.75 19.85 -13.04
C ARG A 321 37.80 19.04 -11.74
N ASN A 322 37.81 19.69 -10.57
CA ASN A 322 37.58 19.00 -9.31
C ASN A 322 36.08 18.90 -9.06
N ILE A 323 35.53 17.69 -9.14
CA ILE A 323 34.12 17.36 -8.86
C ILE A 323 34.04 16.92 -7.39
N LEU A 324 33.30 17.64 -6.56
CA LEU A 324 32.88 17.15 -5.23
C LEU A 324 31.77 16.12 -5.44
N HIS A 325 32.01 14.87 -5.07
CA HIS A 325 31.02 13.79 -5.18
C HIS A 325 30.04 13.84 -4.00
N ASN A 326 28.74 13.92 -4.27
CA ASN A 326 27.68 13.75 -3.25
C ASN A 326 27.77 12.37 -2.60
N THR A 327 27.58 12.29 -1.28
CA THR A 327 27.70 11.04 -0.52
C THR A 327 26.46 10.16 -0.68
N LYS A 328 26.55 8.87 -0.30
CA LYS A 328 25.42 7.92 -0.32
C LYS A 328 24.23 8.39 0.55
N GLN A 329 24.48 9.22 1.57
CA GLN A 329 23.51 9.73 2.54
C GLN A 329 22.63 10.86 1.98
N ASP A 330 23.22 11.75 1.18
CA ASP A 330 22.53 12.88 0.52
C ASP A 330 21.39 12.41 -0.41
N HIS A 331 21.61 11.28 -1.08
CA HIS A 331 20.63 10.65 -1.97
C HIS A 331 19.43 10.05 -1.22
N SER A 332 19.67 9.55 -0.02
CA SER A 332 18.62 8.97 0.82
C SER A 332 17.68 10.03 1.37
N VAL A 333 18.18 11.24 1.65
CA VAL A 333 17.35 12.38 2.06
C VAL A 333 16.44 12.83 0.92
N ILE A 334 16.94 12.96 -0.32
CA ILE A 334 16.08 13.31 -1.47
C ILE A 334 14.98 12.26 -1.67
N ALA A 335 15.34 10.97 -1.65
CA ALA A 335 14.39 9.88 -1.79
C ALA A 335 13.31 9.93 -0.69
N LEU A 336 13.73 10.18 0.55
CA LEU A 336 12.84 10.40 1.68
C LEU A 336 11.90 11.59 1.46
N LEU A 337 12.41 12.74 1.00
CA LEU A 337 11.59 13.93 0.75
C LEU A 337 10.55 13.69 -0.34
N PHE A 338 10.92 13.04 -1.44
CA PHE A 338 9.97 12.65 -2.49
C PHE A 338 8.89 11.72 -1.95
N LEU A 339 9.29 10.68 -1.22
CA LEU A 339 8.37 9.72 -0.65
C LEU A 339 7.43 10.37 0.38
N LYS A 340 7.94 11.27 1.20
CA LYS A 340 7.09 12.03 2.13
C LYS A 340 6.20 13.04 1.44
N ASN A 341 6.63 13.62 0.33
CA ASN A 341 5.81 14.55 -0.45
C ASN A 341 4.63 13.83 -1.10
N ASN A 342 4.80 12.54 -1.36
CA ASN A 342 3.76 11.65 -1.88
C ASN A 342 2.98 10.93 -0.77
N GLY A 343 3.14 11.34 0.50
CA GLY A 343 2.35 10.82 1.62
C GLY A 343 2.75 9.43 2.13
N TYR A 344 3.87 8.85 1.69
CA TYR A 344 4.27 7.51 2.12
C TYR A 344 4.70 7.46 3.60
N ASP A 345 4.22 6.44 4.33
CA ASP A 345 4.61 6.17 5.71
C ASP A 345 6.02 5.56 5.81
N ASN A 346 6.68 5.73 6.96
CA ASN A 346 8.04 5.24 7.24
C ASN A 346 8.23 3.76 6.96
N LEU A 347 7.22 2.93 7.20
CA LEU A 347 7.36 1.49 7.06
C LEU A 347 7.21 1.06 5.61
N ILE A 348 6.37 1.78 4.86
CA ILE A 348 6.34 1.70 3.41
C ILE A 348 7.66 2.23 2.85
N ILE A 349 8.20 3.35 3.33
CA ILE A 349 9.49 3.90 2.89
C ILE A 349 10.64 2.90 3.12
N CYS A 350 10.71 2.26 4.29
CA CYS A 350 11.68 1.20 4.57
C CYS A 350 11.59 0.07 3.53
N HIS A 351 10.38 -0.41 3.28
CA HIS A 351 10.14 -1.46 2.29
C HIS A 351 10.46 -1.01 0.86
N LEU A 352 10.00 0.18 0.49
CA LEU A 352 10.19 0.83 -0.81
C LEU A 352 11.65 1.18 -1.07
N LEU A 353 12.49 1.40 -0.05
CA LEU A 353 13.91 1.69 -0.24
C LEU A 353 14.78 0.46 -0.01
N GLY A 354 14.25 -0.59 0.62
CA GLY A 354 15.02 -1.78 1.01
C GLY A 354 15.97 -1.48 2.17
N ILE A 355 15.54 -0.61 3.09
CA ILE A 355 16.33 -0.16 4.23
C ILE A 355 15.62 -0.49 5.54
N THR A 356 16.39 -0.68 6.60
CA THR A 356 15.92 -0.88 7.96
C THR A 356 15.34 0.40 8.56
N ARG A 357 14.60 0.27 9.67
CA ARG A 357 14.09 1.44 10.43
C ARG A 357 15.21 2.30 10.99
N ASN A 358 16.32 1.68 11.38
CA ASN A 358 17.47 2.40 11.93
C ASN A 358 18.14 3.25 10.84
N GLU A 359 18.31 2.69 9.64
CA GLU A 359 18.80 3.45 8.49
C GLU A 359 17.85 4.60 8.11
N LEU A 360 16.54 4.35 8.08
CA LEU A 360 15.55 5.42 7.86
C LEU A 360 15.62 6.52 8.93
N ARG A 361 15.84 6.16 10.20
CA ARG A 361 16.01 7.12 11.29
C ARG A 361 17.25 8.01 11.08
N LEU A 362 18.36 7.44 10.61
CA LEU A 362 19.58 8.22 10.30
C LEU A 362 19.30 9.24 9.19
N ILE A 363 18.60 8.83 8.13
CA ILE A 363 18.19 9.71 7.02
C ILE A 363 17.29 10.85 7.53
N TYR A 364 16.40 10.57 8.47
CA TYR A 364 15.57 11.62 9.09
C TYR A 364 16.36 12.62 9.93
N ILE A 365 17.39 12.17 10.63
CA ILE A 365 18.24 13.06 11.43
C ILE A 365 18.91 14.07 10.49
N GLU A 366 19.40 13.62 9.34
CA GLU A 366 20.00 14.46 8.30
C GLU A 366 18.97 15.41 7.67
N ALA A 367 17.78 14.89 7.27
CA ALA A 367 16.71 15.72 6.71
C ALA A 367 16.21 16.81 7.67
N LYS A 368 16.24 16.54 8.99
CA LYS A 368 15.92 17.52 10.05
C LYS A 368 17.03 18.58 10.19
N LYS A 369 18.31 18.19 10.11
CA LYS A 369 19.44 19.14 10.11
C LYS A 369 19.33 20.13 8.94
N LEU A 370 18.91 19.64 7.77
CA LEU A 370 18.67 20.44 6.57
C LEU A 370 17.36 21.26 6.62
N LYS A 371 16.61 21.17 7.73
CA LYS A 371 15.31 21.84 7.91
C LYS A 371 14.27 21.48 6.85
N PHE A 372 14.40 20.34 6.17
CA PHE A 372 13.43 19.87 5.18
C PHE A 372 12.29 19.07 5.82
N ILE A 373 12.58 18.38 6.93
CA ILE A 373 11.60 17.62 7.71
C ILE A 373 11.48 18.20 9.13
N ASN A 374 10.27 18.26 9.68
CA ASN A 374 10.00 18.76 11.03
C ASN A 374 10.19 17.67 12.12
N LYS A 375 10.05 18.03 13.40
CA LYS A 375 10.20 17.07 14.52
C LYS A 375 9.22 15.89 14.44
N ARG A 376 8.05 16.07 13.82
CA ARG A 376 6.99 15.08 13.61
C ARG A 376 7.18 14.21 12.35
N TYR A 377 8.32 14.32 11.67
CA TYR A 377 8.63 13.57 10.44
C TYR A 377 7.82 13.99 9.20
N GLU A 378 7.30 15.21 9.19
CA GLU A 378 6.53 15.79 8.07
C GLU A 378 7.39 16.78 7.28
N LEU A 379 7.04 16.99 6.01
CA LEU A 379 7.69 18.00 5.17
C LEU A 379 7.42 19.41 5.67
N THR A 380 8.49 20.19 5.71
CA THR A 380 8.42 21.64 5.92
C THR A 380 8.19 22.37 4.60
N VAL A 381 7.79 23.64 4.67
CA VAL A 381 7.70 24.53 3.50
C VAL A 381 9.01 24.57 2.70
N ASN A 382 10.15 24.55 3.40
CA ASN A 382 11.47 24.52 2.77
C ASN A 382 11.71 23.23 1.98
N GLY A 383 11.30 22.08 2.53
CA GLY A 383 11.41 20.78 1.85
C GLY A 383 10.54 20.71 0.59
N VAL A 384 9.33 21.26 0.63
CA VAL A 384 8.41 21.31 -0.52
C VAL A 384 8.97 22.23 -1.62
N ASN A 385 9.48 23.40 -1.24
CA ASN A 385 10.07 24.35 -2.20
C ASN A 385 11.33 23.79 -2.87
N PHE A 386 12.17 23.09 -2.10
CA PHE A 386 13.34 22.38 -2.63
C PHE A 386 12.94 21.37 -3.72
N LEU A 387 11.93 20.53 -3.48
CA LEU A 387 11.44 19.57 -4.47
C LEU A 387 10.87 20.24 -5.74
N LYS A 388 10.19 21.38 -5.58
CA LYS A 388 9.67 22.17 -6.71
C LYS A 388 10.79 22.74 -7.58
N GLU A 389 11.83 23.31 -6.97
CA GLU A 389 12.99 23.82 -7.70
C GLU A 389 13.74 22.70 -8.42
N LEU A 390 13.89 21.55 -7.77
CA LEU A 390 14.53 20.38 -8.35
C LEU A 390 13.81 19.93 -9.63
N LYS A 391 12.48 19.77 -9.57
CA LYS A 391 11.64 19.43 -10.72
C LYS A 391 11.74 20.45 -11.86
N LYS A 392 11.89 21.74 -11.54
CA LYS A 392 12.04 22.82 -12.54
C LYS A 392 13.39 22.73 -13.26
N LYS A 393 14.47 22.46 -12.52
CA LYS A 393 15.84 22.31 -13.07
C LYS A 393 16.02 21.04 -13.90
N THR A 394 15.25 19.99 -13.63
CA THR A 394 15.34 18.70 -14.37
C THR A 394 14.51 18.65 -15.66
N LYS A 395 13.52 19.53 -15.86
CA LYS A 395 12.66 19.58 -17.06
C LYS A 395 13.40 19.76 -18.41
N PRO A 396 14.49 20.56 -18.53
CA PRO A 396 15.18 20.79 -19.80
C PRO A 396 16.09 19.64 -20.27
N GLU A 397 16.56 18.78 -19.35
CA GLU A 397 17.54 17.71 -19.63
C GLU A 397 16.90 16.43 -20.19
N ASN A 398 15.95 16.53 -21.12
CA ASN A 398 15.15 15.40 -21.60
C ASN A 398 15.97 14.43 -22.48
N PHE A 399 16.87 13.63 -21.88
CA PHE A 399 17.76 12.65 -22.53
C PHE A 399 17.04 11.40 -23.07
N ARG A 400 15.70 11.35 -23.07
CA ARG A 400 14.91 10.22 -23.58
C ARG A 400 14.58 10.30 -25.07
N LYS A 401 15.05 11.30 -25.82
CA LYS A 401 15.08 11.17 -27.28
C LYS A 401 16.15 10.13 -27.61
N GLU A 402 15.73 8.91 -27.94
CA GLU A 402 16.61 7.88 -28.48
C GLU A 402 17.40 8.50 -29.64
N THR A 403 18.72 8.61 -29.48
CA THR A 403 19.60 9.01 -30.57
C THR A 403 20.23 7.74 -31.15
N LYS A 404 20.53 7.73 -32.44
CA LYS A 404 21.24 6.62 -33.11
C LYS A 404 22.53 6.22 -32.39
N TYR A 405 23.12 7.15 -31.63
CA TYR A 405 24.32 6.95 -30.84
C TYR A 405 24.09 6.14 -29.54
N SER A 406 22.97 6.37 -28.83
CA SER A 406 22.67 5.68 -27.55
C SER A 406 22.23 4.22 -27.71
N LEU A 407 21.87 3.81 -28.93
CA LEU A 407 21.46 2.44 -29.27
C LEU A 407 22.59 1.60 -29.89
N ARG A 408 23.82 2.14 -30.02
CA ARG A 408 24.96 1.36 -30.48
C ARG A 408 25.36 0.34 -29.41
N VAL A 409 25.34 -0.94 -29.77
CA VAL A 409 25.94 -2.02 -28.97
C VAL A 409 27.43 -1.74 -28.87
N LYS A 410 27.91 -1.48 -27.66
CA LYS A 410 29.34 -1.33 -27.39
C LYS A 410 29.94 -2.71 -27.13
N HIS A 411 30.80 -3.18 -28.03
CA HIS A 411 31.64 -4.35 -27.80
C HIS A 411 32.86 -3.96 -26.95
N GLU A 412 32.62 -3.47 -25.73
CA GLU A 412 33.70 -3.23 -24.78
C GLU A 412 33.87 -4.48 -23.92
N LEU A 413 34.99 -5.18 -24.08
CA LEU A 413 35.37 -6.33 -23.27
C LEU A 413 35.66 -5.83 -21.85
N TYR A 414 34.74 -6.07 -20.90
CA TYR A 414 34.93 -5.69 -19.52
C TYR A 414 35.92 -6.65 -18.84
N ILE A 415 37.14 -6.18 -18.60
CA ILE A 415 38.14 -6.89 -17.80
C ILE A 415 38.13 -6.27 -16.39
N PRO A 416 37.68 -7.00 -15.35
CA PRO A 416 37.73 -6.53 -13.98
C PRO A 416 39.19 -6.31 -13.56
N LYS A 417 39.50 -5.17 -12.93
CA LYS A 417 40.86 -4.85 -12.46
C LYS A 417 41.28 -5.61 -11.20
N THR A 418 40.35 -6.29 -10.54
CA THR A 418 40.58 -7.17 -9.39
C THR A 418 39.51 -8.25 -9.41
N PHE A 419 39.88 -9.48 -9.09
CA PHE A 419 38.94 -10.59 -8.90
C PHE A 419 39.21 -11.20 -7.54
N ASP A 420 38.20 -11.25 -6.68
CA ASP A 420 38.32 -11.76 -5.29
C ASP A 420 39.39 -11.08 -4.42
N GLY A 421 39.63 -9.78 -4.65
CA GLY A 421 40.55 -8.99 -3.82
C GLY A 421 42.04 -9.24 -4.10
N LEU A 422 42.36 -10.01 -5.13
CA LEU A 422 43.70 -10.10 -5.69
C LEU A 422 43.73 -9.34 -7.02
N THR A 423 44.75 -8.51 -7.19
CA THR A 423 45.05 -7.77 -8.43
C THR A 423 45.47 -8.70 -9.54
#